data_AF-A0A355G7N4-F1
#
_entry.id   AF-A0A355G7N4-F1
#
_cell.length_a   1.000
_cell.length_b   1.000
_cell.length_c   1.000
_cell.angle_alpha   90.00
_cell.angle_beta   90.00
_cell.angle_gamma   90.00
#
_symmetry.space_group_name_H-M   'P 1'
#
loop_
_entity.id
_entity.type
_entity.pdbx_description
1 polymer ?
#
loop_
_entity_poly.entity_id
_entity_poly.type
_entity_poly.pdbx_seq_one_letter_code
_entity_poly.pdbx_strand_id
1 'polypeptide(L)'
;MGLIIGMDEAGYGPNLGPLVITASLWKLPDDPRQFDFWSALESVISQTRPRKNSKHLHVADSKQVHSASAGLAPLERSTLPFLQLHNRTERLASLGELWRLLIASPAHLDEIQGEPWSGERRFELPAVVDVETVEESQDCLQQALDSAGIELRGICSEIVLPARFNALCREYGSKGVMLTRLCMNLLTRVWDRETSEPTLIIGDKHGG
;
A
#
# COMPACT_ATOMS: atom_id res chain seq x y z
N MET A 1 18.70 -9.54 -11.33
CA MET A 1 17.94 -8.31 -11.06
C MET A 1 16.59 -8.44 -11.72
N GLY A 2 15.52 -8.15 -10.99
CA GLY A 2 14.17 -8.22 -11.52
C GLY A 2 13.17 -7.48 -10.65
N LEU A 3 11.92 -7.47 -11.10
CA LEU A 3 10.86 -6.65 -10.55
C LEU A 3 9.74 -7.52 -9.97
N ILE A 4 9.20 -7.10 -8.83
CA ILE A 4 7.95 -7.66 -8.28
C ILE A 4 6.93 -6.54 -8.15
N ILE A 5 5.72 -6.80 -8.64
CA ILE A 5 4.57 -5.94 -8.41
C ILE A 5 3.56 -6.73 -7.57
N GLY A 6 3.26 -6.24 -6.38
CA GLY A 6 2.20 -6.76 -5.52
C GLY A 6 0.96 -5.86 -5.59
N MET A 7 -0.21 -6.45 -5.77
CA MET A 7 -1.49 -5.73 -5.86
C MET A 7 -2.54 -6.33 -4.94
N ASP A 8 -3.30 -5.46 -4.27
CA ASP A 8 -4.37 -5.84 -3.36
C ASP A 8 -5.42 -4.71 -3.26
N GLU A 9 -6.60 -5.01 -2.72
CA GLU A 9 -7.67 -4.04 -2.51
C GLU A 9 -8.30 -4.08 -1.10
N ALA A 10 -8.86 -2.95 -0.69
CA ALA A 10 -9.67 -2.83 0.50
C ALA A 10 -10.95 -2.02 0.22
N GLY A 11 -12.04 -2.38 0.90
CA GLY A 11 -13.32 -1.66 0.75
C GLY A 11 -14.23 -2.19 -0.38
N TYR A 12 -13.95 -3.36 -0.96
CA TYR A 12 -14.79 -3.95 -2.00
C TYR A 12 -16.16 -4.48 -1.50
N GLY A 13 -16.19 -5.01 -0.27
CA GLY A 13 -17.38 -5.61 0.35
C GLY A 13 -18.38 -4.62 0.98
N PRO A 14 -17.93 -3.61 1.76
CA PRO A 14 -18.81 -2.64 2.39
C PRO A 14 -19.69 -1.85 1.41
N ASN A 15 -20.84 -1.37 1.90
CA ASN A 15 -21.76 -0.53 1.10
C ASN A 15 -21.35 0.95 1.03
N LEU A 16 -20.49 1.39 1.94
CA LEU A 16 -20.06 2.78 2.08
C LEU A 16 -18.54 2.86 2.17
N GLY A 17 -18.02 4.04 1.83
CA GLY A 17 -16.60 4.33 1.81
C GLY A 17 -15.97 4.13 0.43
N PRO A 18 -14.69 4.49 0.29
CA PRO A 18 -13.96 4.24 -0.93
C PRO A 18 -13.57 2.76 -1.06
N LEU A 19 -13.53 2.29 -2.30
CA LEU A 19 -12.67 1.16 -2.67
C LEU A 19 -11.26 1.71 -2.89
N VAL A 20 -10.25 1.10 -2.27
CA VAL A 20 -8.84 1.44 -2.48
C VAL A 20 -8.14 0.22 -3.05
N ILE A 21 -7.52 0.38 -4.22
CA ILE A 21 -6.69 -0.65 -4.85
C ILE A 21 -5.26 -0.11 -4.83
N THR A 22 -4.30 -0.89 -4.36
CA THR A 22 -2.90 -0.45 -4.26
C THR A 22 -1.99 -1.42 -4.99
N ALA A 23 -1.01 -0.87 -5.70
CA ALA A 23 0.10 -1.60 -6.28
C ALA A 23 1.42 -1.11 -5.67
N SER A 24 2.29 -2.04 -5.30
CA SER A 24 3.66 -1.74 -4.85
C SER A 24 4.67 -2.39 -5.80
N LEU A 25 5.67 -1.63 -6.23
CA LEU A 25 6.73 -2.05 -7.14
C LEU A 25 8.05 -2.16 -6.38
N TRP A 26 8.68 -3.31 -6.50
CA TRP A 26 9.91 -3.67 -5.84
C TRP A 26 10.95 -4.11 -6.85
N LYS A 27 12.19 -3.67 -6.67
CA LYS A 27 13.34 -4.14 -7.41
C LYS A 27 14.18 -5.05 -6.53
N LEU A 28 14.64 -6.15 -7.10
CA LEU A 28 15.34 -7.23 -6.41
C LEU A 28 16.69 -7.53 -7.06
N PRO A 29 17.67 -8.07 -6.30
CA PRO A 29 18.97 -8.43 -6.85
C PRO A 29 18.90 -9.64 -7.80
N ASP A 30 17.94 -10.56 -7.61
CA ASP A 30 17.87 -11.86 -8.27
C ASP A 30 16.57 -12.07 -9.08
N ASP A 31 16.26 -13.32 -9.46
CA ASP A 31 15.01 -13.68 -10.17
C ASP A 31 13.80 -13.48 -9.25
N PRO A 32 12.82 -12.64 -9.64
CA PRO A 32 11.66 -12.34 -8.80
C PRO A 32 10.79 -13.57 -8.49
N ARG A 33 10.88 -14.66 -9.26
CA ARG A 33 10.10 -15.88 -9.02
C ARG A 33 10.67 -16.79 -7.95
N GLN A 34 11.93 -16.57 -7.57
CA GLN A 34 12.65 -17.39 -6.59
C GLN A 34 12.99 -16.60 -5.33
N PHE A 35 12.76 -15.28 -5.33
CA PHE A 35 13.10 -14.42 -4.21
C PHE A 35 12.11 -14.59 -3.05
N ASP A 36 12.65 -14.80 -1.84
CA ASP A 36 11.85 -14.91 -0.62
C ASP A 36 12.05 -13.67 0.26
N PHE A 37 11.07 -12.77 0.24
CA PHE A 37 11.06 -11.57 1.09
C PHE A 37 11.11 -11.90 2.57
N TRP A 38 10.52 -13.02 3.00
CA TRP A 38 10.41 -13.33 4.42
C TRP A 38 11.75 -13.68 5.01
N SER A 39 12.51 -14.53 4.32
CA SER A 39 13.90 -14.83 4.70
C SER A 39 14.80 -13.60 4.55
N ALA A 40 14.65 -12.82 3.48
CA ALA A 40 15.49 -11.65 3.23
C ALA A 40 15.30 -10.51 4.26
N LEU A 41 14.10 -10.38 4.83
CA LEU A 41 13.73 -9.30 5.74
C LEU A 41 13.37 -9.80 7.16
N GLU A 42 13.76 -11.03 7.51
CA GLU A 42 13.40 -11.66 8.79
C GLU A 42 13.87 -10.87 10.03
N SER A 43 14.91 -10.04 9.88
CA SER A 43 15.46 -9.20 10.94
C SER A 43 14.55 -8.03 11.34
N VAL A 44 13.62 -7.65 10.46
CA VAL A 44 12.77 -6.47 10.61
C VAL A 44 11.29 -6.77 10.43
N ILE A 45 10.92 -7.86 9.76
CA ILE A 45 9.53 -8.23 9.47
C ILE A 45 9.20 -9.58 10.10
N SER A 46 7.96 -9.74 10.54
CA SER A 46 7.40 -11.02 10.94
C SER A 46 6.04 -11.26 10.30
N GLN A 47 5.81 -12.47 9.78
CA GLN A 47 4.48 -12.92 9.32
C GLN A 47 3.51 -13.17 10.47
N THR A 48 4.05 -13.50 11.65
CA THR A 48 3.24 -13.79 12.83
C THR A 48 3.21 -12.58 13.74
N ARG A 49 2.17 -12.51 14.59
CA ARG A 49 2.04 -11.40 15.53
C ARG A 49 3.30 -11.29 16.39
N PRO A 50 4.04 -10.16 16.32
CA PRO A 50 5.25 -9.99 17.09
C PRO A 50 4.96 -10.01 18.59
N ARG A 51 5.94 -10.44 19.39
CA ARG A 51 5.87 -10.37 20.85
C ARG A 51 5.74 -8.91 21.30
N LYS A 52 5.17 -8.70 22.48
CA LYS A 52 5.10 -7.37 23.11
C LYS A 52 6.51 -6.75 23.16
N ASN A 53 6.63 -5.49 22.75
CA ASN A 53 7.88 -4.72 22.63
C ASN A 53 8.86 -5.18 21.52
N SER A 54 8.48 -6.13 20.66
CA SER A 54 9.28 -6.43 19.47
C SER A 54 9.32 -5.24 18.52
N LYS A 55 10.49 -4.93 17.96
CA LYS A 55 10.64 -3.93 16.90
C LYS A 55 10.23 -4.43 15.51
N HIS A 56 9.90 -5.71 15.36
CA HIS A 56 9.49 -6.26 14.07
C HIS A 56 8.16 -5.65 13.59
N LEU A 57 8.11 -5.36 12.29
CA LEU A 57 6.91 -4.98 11.56
C LEU A 57 6.06 -6.22 11.29
N HIS A 58 4.76 -6.15 11.60
CA HIS A 58 3.86 -7.26 11.34
C HIS A 58 3.31 -7.12 9.92
N VAL A 59 3.93 -7.82 8.97
CA VAL A 59 3.48 -7.85 7.57
C VAL A 59 2.86 -9.21 7.31
N ALA A 60 1.54 -9.23 7.15
CA ALA A 60 0.73 -10.42 6.94
C ALA A 60 -0.60 -10.03 6.29
N ASP A 61 -1.52 -10.99 6.15
CA ASP A 61 -2.92 -10.70 5.80
C ASP A 61 -3.49 -9.60 6.71
N SER A 62 -4.16 -8.61 6.11
CA SER A 62 -4.67 -7.44 6.83
C SER A 62 -5.61 -7.80 7.99
N LYS A 63 -6.32 -8.93 7.93
CA LYS A 63 -7.19 -9.43 9.00
C LYS A 63 -6.41 -10.04 10.17
N GLN A 64 -5.14 -10.41 9.96
CA GLN A 64 -4.23 -10.85 11.02
C GLN A 64 -3.54 -9.66 11.70
N VAL A 65 -3.25 -8.61 10.94
CA VAL A 65 -2.58 -7.40 11.45
C VAL A 65 -3.58 -6.47 12.16
N HIS A 66 -4.76 -6.29 11.58
CA HIS A 66 -5.78 -5.36 12.08
C HIS A 66 -7.02 -6.06 12.61
N SER A 67 -7.51 -5.57 13.75
CA SER A 67 -8.82 -5.89 14.29
C SER A 67 -9.43 -4.63 14.89
N ALA A 68 -10.77 -4.53 14.88
CA ALA A 68 -11.47 -3.39 15.46
C ALA A 68 -11.07 -3.14 16.93
N SER A 69 -10.79 -4.20 17.70
CA SER A 69 -10.32 -4.11 19.08
C SER A 69 -8.89 -3.61 19.25
N ALA A 70 -8.03 -3.80 18.25
CA ALA A 70 -6.63 -3.36 18.30
C ALA A 70 -6.44 -1.92 17.79
N GLY A 71 -7.46 -1.34 17.15
CA GLY A 71 -7.39 0.01 16.58
C GLY A 71 -6.38 0.12 15.44
N LEU A 72 -5.94 1.36 15.17
CA LEU A 72 -5.05 1.67 14.05
C LEU A 72 -3.56 1.40 14.32
N ALA A 73 -3.16 1.28 15.60
CA ALA A 73 -1.75 1.17 15.97
C ALA A 73 -0.98 0.04 15.24
N PRO A 74 -1.52 -1.19 15.08
CA PRO A 74 -0.83 -2.23 14.33
C PRO A 74 -0.62 -1.89 12.85
N LEU A 75 -1.59 -1.21 12.22
CA LEU A 75 -1.51 -0.78 10.84
C LEU A 75 -0.49 0.34 10.66
N GLU A 76 -0.53 1.35 11.52
CA GLU A 76 0.41 2.48 11.47
C GLU A 76 1.85 2.02 11.67
N ARG A 77 2.08 1.19 12.70
CA ARG A 77 3.41 0.64 12.99
C ARG A 77 3.99 -0.12 11.81
N SER A 78 3.16 -0.89 11.09
CA SER A 78 3.63 -1.77 10.02
C SER A 78 3.66 -1.11 8.65
N THR A 79 2.80 -0.13 8.38
CA THR A 79 2.62 0.45 7.03
C THR A 79 3.35 1.79 6.86
N LEU A 80 3.34 2.65 7.88
CA LEU A 80 3.93 3.99 7.77
C LEU A 80 5.44 3.98 7.50
N PRO A 81 6.25 3.03 8.03
CA PRO A 81 7.67 2.95 7.67
C PRO A 81 7.88 2.78 6.16
N PHE A 82 7.12 1.90 5.50
CA PHE A 82 7.20 1.71 4.05
C PHE A 82 6.77 2.96 3.28
N LEU A 83 5.70 3.62 3.73
CA LEU A 83 5.21 4.85 3.12
C LEU A 83 6.22 6.00 3.27
N GLN A 84 6.90 6.10 4.41
CA GLN A 84 7.98 7.06 4.63
C GLN A 84 9.19 6.79 3.74
N LEU A 85 9.61 5.52 3.58
CA LEU A 85 10.67 5.17 2.62
C LEU A 85 10.30 5.56 1.19
N HIS A 86 9.03 5.42 0.83
CA HIS A 86 8.53 5.88 -0.45
C HIS A 86 8.53 7.42 -0.56
N ASN A 87 8.13 8.11 0.51
CA ASN A 87 7.97 9.57 0.58
C ASN A 87 9.29 10.34 0.80
N ARG A 88 10.36 9.99 0.08
CA ARG A 88 11.79 10.40 0.19
C ARG A 88 12.14 11.85 0.63
N THR A 89 11.20 12.78 0.66
CA THR A 89 11.39 14.19 0.98
C THR A 89 10.95 14.61 2.39
N GLU A 90 9.77 14.19 2.87
CA GLU A 90 9.19 14.75 4.10
C GLU A 90 8.40 13.73 4.92
N ARG A 91 8.21 14.00 6.20
CA ARG A 91 7.38 13.19 7.10
C ARG A 91 5.92 13.26 6.66
N LEU A 92 5.27 12.11 6.51
CA LEU A 92 3.81 12.04 6.36
C LEU A 92 3.13 12.48 7.66
N ALA A 93 2.48 13.65 7.62
CA ALA A 93 1.85 14.31 8.76
C ALA A 93 0.32 14.32 8.69
N SER A 94 -0.29 13.98 7.55
CA SER A 94 -1.74 13.98 7.41
C SER A 94 -2.29 12.99 6.38
N LEU A 95 -3.58 12.67 6.50
CA LEU A 95 -4.29 11.83 5.53
C LEU A 95 -4.31 12.46 4.12
N GLY A 96 -4.40 13.79 4.02
CA GLY A 96 -4.33 14.48 2.73
C GLY A 96 -2.99 14.31 2.04
N GLU A 97 -1.89 14.37 2.80
CA GLU A 97 -0.54 14.06 2.30
C GLU A 97 -0.41 12.61 1.85
N LEU A 98 -0.98 11.67 2.61
CA LEU A 98 -0.99 10.26 2.24
C LEU A 98 -1.70 10.03 0.90
N TRP A 99 -2.84 10.68 0.66
CA TRP A 99 -3.49 10.57 -0.65
C TRP A 99 -2.67 11.20 -1.76
N ARG A 100 -2.09 12.38 -1.54
CA ARG A 100 -1.20 13.02 -2.53
C ARG A 100 -0.02 12.13 -2.91
N LEU A 101 0.56 11.43 -1.93
CA LEU A 101 1.65 10.49 -2.16
C LEU A 101 1.21 9.29 -3.01
N LEU A 102 0.06 8.72 -2.72
CA LEU A 102 -0.35 7.44 -3.30
C LEU A 102 -1.15 7.57 -4.59
N ILE A 103 -1.87 8.67 -4.80
CA ILE A 103 -2.93 8.69 -5.80
C ILE A 103 -2.38 8.56 -7.22
N ALA A 104 -2.97 7.63 -7.96
CA ALA A 104 -2.64 7.36 -9.34
C ALA A 104 -2.85 8.59 -10.25
N SER A 105 -3.94 9.35 -10.01
CA SER A 105 -4.44 10.39 -10.91
C SER A 105 -4.74 11.69 -10.15
N PRO A 106 -4.14 12.84 -10.53
CA PRO A 106 -4.44 14.13 -9.92
C PRO A 106 -5.92 14.50 -9.97
N ALA A 107 -6.63 14.19 -11.06
CA ALA A 107 -8.06 14.48 -11.18
C ALA A 107 -8.92 13.78 -10.11
N HIS A 108 -8.51 12.61 -9.63
CA HIS A 108 -9.21 11.92 -8.54
C HIS A 108 -8.92 12.54 -7.18
N LEU A 109 -7.79 13.25 -7.02
CA LEU A 109 -7.45 13.92 -5.77
C LEU A 109 -8.44 15.05 -5.48
N ASP A 110 -8.79 15.83 -6.50
CA ASP A 110 -9.76 16.92 -6.36
C ASP A 110 -11.15 16.40 -5.94
N GLU A 111 -11.59 15.28 -6.53
CA GLU A 111 -12.84 14.62 -6.13
C GLU A 111 -12.81 14.18 -4.67
N ILE A 112 -11.69 13.58 -4.24
CA ILE A 112 -11.50 13.18 -2.86
C ILE A 112 -11.53 14.41 -1.96
N GLN A 113 -10.73 15.45 -2.24
CA GLN A 113 -10.65 16.69 -1.44
C GLN A 113 -11.96 17.47 -1.38
N GLY A 114 -12.89 17.25 -2.31
CA GLY A 114 -14.25 17.81 -2.27
C GLY A 114 -15.17 17.17 -1.23
N GLU A 115 -14.83 15.98 -0.72
CA GLU A 115 -15.64 15.29 0.27
C GLU A 115 -15.52 15.94 1.68
N PRO A 116 -16.61 16.02 2.47
CA PRO A 116 -16.53 16.68 3.78
C PRO A 116 -15.48 16.07 4.73
N TRP A 117 -15.25 14.77 4.62
CA TRP A 117 -14.35 13.99 5.48
C TRP A 117 -12.88 14.00 5.02
N SER A 118 -12.56 14.65 3.91
CA SER A 118 -11.27 14.54 3.24
C SER A 118 -10.36 15.76 3.38
N GLY A 119 -10.74 16.70 4.25
CA GLY A 119 -9.96 17.91 4.49
C GLY A 119 -8.48 17.59 4.74
N GLU A 120 -7.59 18.32 4.08
CA GLU A 120 -6.18 17.99 3.94
C GLU A 120 -5.48 17.70 5.27
N ARG A 121 -5.81 18.45 6.32
CA ARG A 121 -5.27 18.29 7.69
C ARG A 121 -6.32 17.84 8.70
N ARG A 122 -7.41 17.22 8.25
CA ARG A 122 -8.50 16.78 9.12
C ARG A 122 -8.05 15.64 10.05
N PHE A 123 -7.16 14.79 9.57
CA PHE A 123 -6.60 13.67 10.31
C PHE A 123 -5.08 13.75 10.24
N GLU A 124 -4.46 13.86 11.42
CA GLU A 124 -3.01 13.81 11.58
C GLU A 124 -2.50 12.37 11.44
N LEU A 125 -1.29 12.23 10.90
CA LEU A 125 -0.58 10.97 10.81
C LEU A 125 0.81 11.07 11.47
N PRO A 126 1.27 10.01 12.15
CA PRO A 126 0.44 8.90 12.67
C PRO A 126 -0.61 9.43 13.66
N ALA A 127 -1.74 8.73 13.78
CA ALA A 127 -2.83 9.09 14.69
C ALA A 127 -2.71 8.41 16.06
N VAL A 128 -2.04 7.27 16.16
CA VAL A 128 -1.96 6.46 17.39
C VAL A 128 -0.52 6.13 17.78
N VAL A 129 0.35 5.85 16.82
CA VAL A 129 1.76 5.49 17.09
C VAL A 129 2.63 6.73 17.17
N ASP A 130 3.58 6.74 18.10
CA ASP A 130 4.54 7.84 18.22
C ASP A 130 5.40 7.98 16.96
N VAL A 131 5.70 9.22 16.58
CA VAL A 131 6.45 9.56 15.37
C VAL A 131 7.82 8.91 15.36
N GLU A 132 8.50 8.97 16.50
CA GLU A 132 9.84 8.41 16.71
C GLU A 132 9.83 6.89 16.50
N THR A 133 8.74 6.20 16.85
CA THR A 133 8.62 4.75 16.61
C THR A 133 8.56 4.44 15.11
N VAL A 134 7.89 5.28 14.33
CA VAL A 134 7.81 5.12 12.88
C VAL A 134 9.17 5.39 12.24
N GLU A 135 9.86 6.44 12.65
CA GLU A 135 11.21 6.81 12.16
C GLU A 135 12.25 5.73 12.50
N GLU A 136 12.29 5.25 13.75
CA GLU A 136 13.18 4.13 14.11
C GLU A 136 12.91 2.87 13.26
N SER A 137 11.64 2.58 13.02
CA SER A 137 11.24 1.42 12.22
C SER A 137 11.59 1.59 10.74
N GLN A 138 11.47 2.81 10.22
CA GLN A 138 11.88 3.19 8.88
C GLN A 138 13.38 2.99 8.69
N ASP A 139 14.20 3.45 9.63
CA ASP A 139 15.66 3.31 9.56
C ASP A 139 16.10 1.85 9.57
N CYS A 140 15.53 1.04 10.48
CA CYS A 140 15.79 -0.40 10.50
C CYS A 140 15.37 -1.07 9.19
N LEU A 141 14.21 -0.70 8.65
CA LEU A 141 13.70 -1.24 7.39
C LEU A 141 14.60 -0.87 6.21
N GLN A 142 15.04 0.40 6.09
CA GLN A 142 15.97 0.84 5.04
C GLN A 142 17.27 0.04 5.09
N GLN A 143 17.86 -0.12 6.27
CA GLN A 143 19.10 -0.89 6.44
C GLN A 143 18.94 -2.36 6.02
N ALA A 144 17.81 -2.99 6.36
CA ALA A 144 17.51 -4.36 5.96
C ALA A 144 17.31 -4.47 4.44
N LEU A 145 16.58 -3.54 3.83
CA LEU A 145 16.38 -3.48 2.38
C LEU A 145 17.71 -3.30 1.64
N ASP A 146 18.56 -2.37 2.09
CA ASP A 146 19.88 -2.11 1.51
C ASP A 146 20.78 -3.34 1.61
N SER A 147 20.80 -3.98 2.78
CA SER A 147 21.59 -5.21 3.02
C SER A 147 21.14 -6.37 2.13
N ALA A 148 19.84 -6.45 1.82
CA ALA A 148 19.26 -7.44 0.94
C ALA A 148 19.27 -7.05 -0.54
N GLY A 149 19.74 -5.84 -0.90
CA GLY A 149 19.71 -5.32 -2.27
C GLY A 149 18.30 -5.08 -2.82
N ILE A 150 17.31 -4.87 -1.95
CA ILE A 150 15.90 -4.63 -2.31
C ILE A 150 15.65 -3.12 -2.38
N GLU A 151 14.95 -2.66 -3.41
CA GLU A 151 14.53 -1.27 -3.52
C GLU A 151 13.01 -1.16 -3.67
N LEU A 152 12.36 -0.37 -2.80
CA LEU A 152 10.98 0.06 -2.99
C LEU A 152 10.93 1.17 -4.04
N ARG A 153 10.45 0.83 -5.24
CA ARG A 153 10.45 1.74 -6.40
C ARG A 153 9.19 2.58 -6.50
N GLY A 154 8.06 2.09 -6.00
CA GLY A 154 6.81 2.83 -6.06
C GLY A 154 5.70 2.20 -5.24
N ILE A 155 4.82 3.04 -4.72
CA ILE A 155 3.51 2.65 -4.21
C ILE A 155 2.49 3.55 -4.89
N CYS A 156 1.46 2.97 -5.49
CA CYS A 156 0.43 3.72 -6.19
C CYS A 156 -0.94 3.14 -5.87
N SER A 157 -1.92 4.00 -5.65
CA SER A 157 -3.28 3.62 -5.31
C SER A 157 -4.31 4.24 -6.26
N GLU A 158 -5.30 3.44 -6.61
CA GLU A 158 -6.55 3.88 -7.21
C GLU A 158 -7.62 3.95 -6.11
N ILE A 159 -8.07 5.17 -5.79
CA ILE A 159 -9.06 5.43 -4.75
C ILE A 159 -10.39 5.74 -5.46
N VAL A 160 -11.39 4.90 -5.24
CA VAL A 160 -12.67 4.96 -5.96
C VAL A 160 -13.78 5.29 -4.98
N LEU A 161 -14.22 6.55 -5.02
CA LEU A 161 -15.35 7.03 -4.24
C LEU A 161 -16.68 6.41 -4.69
N PRO A 162 -17.72 6.38 -3.83
CA PRO A 162 -19.00 5.75 -4.13
C PRO A 162 -19.66 6.21 -5.44
N ALA A 163 -19.58 7.50 -5.77
CA ALA A 163 -20.17 8.04 -7.00
C ALA A 163 -19.52 7.42 -8.26
N ARG A 164 -18.17 7.40 -8.30
CA ARG A 164 -17.38 6.79 -9.37
C ARG A 164 -17.56 5.28 -9.40
N PHE A 165 -17.54 4.61 -8.25
CA PHE A 165 -17.79 3.17 -8.14
C PHE A 165 -19.14 2.80 -8.79
N ASN A 166 -20.20 3.52 -8.43
CA ASN A 166 -21.54 3.28 -8.95
C ASN A 166 -21.65 3.56 -10.45
N ALA A 167 -20.97 4.60 -10.94
CA ALA A 167 -20.91 4.91 -12.37
C ALA A 167 -20.22 3.79 -13.15
N LEU A 168 -19.03 3.37 -12.72
CA LEU A 168 -18.26 2.32 -13.37
C LEU A 168 -18.94 0.95 -13.28
N CYS A 169 -19.66 0.65 -12.20
CA CYS A 169 -20.46 -0.57 -12.09
C CYS A 169 -21.60 -0.61 -13.12
N ARG A 170 -22.26 0.53 -13.38
CA ARG A 170 -23.28 0.61 -14.45
C ARG A 170 -22.67 0.48 -15.83
N GLU A 171 -21.52 1.12 -16.06
CA GLU A 171 -20.79 1.08 -17.33
C GLU A 171 -20.29 -0.32 -17.67
N TYR A 172 -19.67 -1.00 -16.70
CA TYR A 172 -19.02 -2.30 -16.90
C TYR A 172 -19.90 -3.50 -16.55
N GLY A 173 -21.14 -3.26 -16.10
CA GLY A 173 -22.16 -4.27 -15.82
C GLY A 173 -22.00 -5.07 -14.53
N SER A 174 -20.81 -5.10 -13.91
CA SER A 174 -20.61 -5.76 -12.63
C SER A 174 -19.45 -5.18 -11.82
N LYS A 175 -19.49 -5.39 -10.49
CA LYS A 175 -18.40 -5.03 -9.57
C LYS A 175 -17.09 -5.75 -9.90
N GLY A 176 -17.15 -7.03 -10.29
CA GLY A 176 -15.95 -7.82 -10.59
C GLY A 176 -15.23 -7.36 -11.85
N VAL A 177 -15.97 -7.02 -12.91
CA VAL A 177 -15.38 -6.45 -14.13
C VAL A 177 -14.80 -5.06 -13.86
N MET A 178 -15.51 -4.24 -13.07
CA MET A 178 -15.01 -2.93 -12.65
C MET A 178 -13.69 -3.05 -11.88
N LEU A 179 -13.61 -3.93 -10.88
CA LEU A 179 -12.40 -4.15 -10.09
C LEU A 179 -11.24 -4.61 -10.97
N THR A 180 -11.47 -5.59 -11.84
CA THR A 180 -10.48 -6.08 -12.81
C THR A 180 -9.94 -4.96 -13.69
N ARG A 181 -10.82 -4.12 -14.25
CA ARG A 181 -10.40 -2.99 -15.10
C ARG A 181 -9.58 -1.96 -14.33
N LEU A 182 -10.00 -1.60 -13.12
CA LEU A 182 -9.28 -0.64 -12.29
C LEU A 182 -7.88 -1.14 -11.92
N CYS A 183 -7.76 -2.40 -11.52
CA CYS A 183 -6.47 -3.02 -11.25
C CYS A 183 -5.58 -3.04 -12.49
N MET A 184 -6.08 -3.47 -13.66
CA MET A 184 -5.27 -3.47 -14.88
C MET A 184 -4.82 -2.06 -15.27
N ASN A 185 -5.69 -1.06 -15.11
CA ASN A 185 -5.31 0.33 -15.33
C ASN A 185 -4.25 0.81 -14.32
N LEU A 186 -4.37 0.45 -13.04
CA LEU A 186 -3.37 0.77 -12.02
C LEU A 186 -2.02 0.10 -12.34
N LEU A 187 -2.03 -1.15 -12.77
CA LEU A 187 -0.84 -1.88 -13.19
C LEU A 187 -0.08 -1.14 -14.30
N THR A 188 -0.79 -0.57 -15.29
CA THR A 188 -0.12 0.23 -16.35
C THR A 188 0.57 1.50 -15.85
N ARG A 189 0.28 1.96 -14.63
CA ARG A 189 0.94 3.14 -14.04
C ARG A 189 2.21 2.80 -13.27
N VAL A 190 2.31 1.57 -12.76
CA VAL A 190 3.48 1.11 -12.00
C VAL A 190 4.42 0.24 -12.82
N TRP A 191 3.91 -0.41 -13.87
CA TRP A 191 4.71 -1.31 -14.70
C TRP A 191 5.19 -0.63 -15.98
N ASP A 192 6.51 -0.46 -16.11
CA ASP A 192 7.13 -0.13 -17.39
C ASP A 192 7.11 -1.36 -18.31
N ARG A 193 6.26 -1.32 -19.34
CA ARG A 193 6.07 -2.43 -20.28
C ARG A 193 7.23 -2.62 -21.25
N GLU A 194 8.10 -1.63 -21.38
CA GLU A 194 9.27 -1.68 -22.26
C GLU A 194 10.51 -2.20 -21.52
N THR A 195 10.40 -2.46 -20.21
CA THR A 195 11.51 -3.02 -19.43
C THR A 195 11.90 -4.40 -19.95
N SER A 196 13.22 -4.62 -20.07
CA SER A 196 13.78 -5.95 -20.30
C SER A 196 13.96 -6.75 -19.00
N GLU A 197 13.73 -6.13 -17.83
CA GLU A 197 13.88 -6.80 -16.54
C GLU A 197 12.78 -7.85 -16.34
N PRO A 198 13.12 -9.09 -15.94
CA PRO A 198 12.13 -10.08 -15.56
C PRO A 198 11.19 -9.52 -14.50
N THR A 199 9.88 -9.55 -14.75
CA THR A 199 8.87 -8.97 -13.88
C THR A 199 7.86 -10.04 -13.45
N LEU A 200 7.65 -10.20 -12.15
CA LEU A 200 6.59 -11.01 -11.58
C LEU A 200 5.49 -10.10 -11.03
N ILE A 201 4.25 -10.37 -11.42
CA ILE A 201 3.07 -9.63 -10.96
C ILE A 201 2.22 -10.58 -10.14
N ILE A 202 1.95 -10.20 -8.90
CA ILE A 202 1.12 -10.93 -7.94
C ILE A 202 -0.05 -10.04 -7.58
N GLY A 203 -1.27 -10.50 -7.84
CA GLY A 203 -2.50 -9.83 -7.42
C GLY A 203 -3.37 -10.79 -6.63
N ASP A 204 -4.09 -10.27 -5.63
CA ASP A 204 -5.14 -11.06 -4.96
C ASP A 204 -6.26 -11.39 -5.97
N LYS A 205 -7.05 -12.43 -5.69
CA LYS A 205 -8.11 -12.90 -6.57
C LYS A 205 -9.26 -11.89 -6.61
N HIS A 206 -9.54 -11.36 -7.81
CA HIS A 206 -10.61 -10.40 -8.02
C HIS A 206 -11.98 -11.08 -8.01
N GLY A 207 -12.82 -10.69 -7.05
CA GLY A 207 -14.14 -11.30 -6.85
C GLY A 207 -14.05 -12.57 -6.00
N GLY A 208 -14.85 -12.61 -4.92
CA GLY A 208 -15.00 -13.79 -4.06
C GLY A 208 -15.21 -15.06 -4.86
#